data_AF-A0A5E4R7M5-F1
#
_entry.id   AF-A0A5E4R7M5-F1
#
_cell.length_a   1.000
_cell.length_b   1.000
_cell.length_c   1.000
_cell.angle_alpha   90.00
_cell.angle_beta   90.00
_cell.angle_gamma   90.00
#
_symmetry.space_group_name_H-M   'P 1'
#
loop_
_entity.id
_entity.type
_entity.pdbx_description
1 polymer ?
#
loop_
_entity_poly.entity_id
_entity_poly.type
_entity_poly.pdbx_seq_one_letter_code
_entity_poly.pdbx_strand_id
1 'polypeptide(L)' 'MRSLLLITVALACLASVMALTDIPGCKEACPQNVAVVCGRVGDKVYAFRNRCYLPCFHATFVANWPCKVSE' A
#
# COMPACT_ATOMS: atom_id res chain seq x y z
N MET A 1 -2.46 -28.28 23.28
CA MET A 1 -2.47 -28.15 21.80
C MET A 1 -3.56 -27.15 21.36
N ARG A 2 -3.47 -25.89 21.81
CA ARG A 2 -4.51 -24.85 21.52
C ARG A 2 -3.92 -23.44 21.43
N SER A 3 -2.76 -23.22 22.06
CA SER A 3 -2.04 -21.93 22.04
C SER A 3 -1.15 -21.68 20.82
N LEU A 4 -0.76 -22.71 20.03
CA LEU A 4 0.06 -22.50 18.83
C LEU A 4 -0.74 -21.92 17.64
N LEU A 5 -2.06 -22.06 17.63
CA LEU A 5 -2.91 -21.62 16.52
C LEU A 5 -3.24 -20.11 16.53
N LEU A 6 -3.08 -19.45 17.67
CA LEU A 6 -3.38 -18.01 17.80
C LEU A 6 -2.20 -17.13 17.39
N ILE A 7 -0.98 -17.67 17.38
CA ILE A 7 0.23 -16.91 17.06
C ILE A 7 0.43 -16.76 15.55
N THR A 8 -0.06 -17.72 14.75
CA THR A 8 0.11 -17.71 13.29
C THR A 8 -0.81 -16.72 12.57
N VAL A 9 -1.99 -16.41 13.11
CA VAL A 9 -2.95 -15.49 12.46
C VAL A 9 -2.53 -14.02 12.62
N ALA A 10 -1.85 -13.67 13.71
CA ALA A 10 -1.40 -12.30 13.95
C ALA A 10 -0.24 -11.85 13.04
N LEU A 11 0.57 -12.80 12.52
CA LEU A 11 1.73 -12.47 11.69
C LEU A 11 1.40 -12.20 10.21
N ALA A 12 0.23 -12.63 9.72
CA ALA A 12 -0.13 -12.48 8.30
C ALA A 12 -0.62 -11.07 7.91
N CYS A 13 -1.02 -10.22 8.88
CA CYS A 13 -1.47 -8.85 8.59
C CYS A 13 -0.33 -7.82 8.44
N LEU A 14 0.92 -8.18 8.76
CA LEU A 14 2.05 -7.25 8.68
C LEU A 14 2.71 -7.20 7.29
N ALA A 15 2.37 -8.12 6.38
CA ALA A 15 3.04 -8.22 5.08
C ALA A 15 2.56 -7.20 4.03
N SER A 16 1.53 -6.40 4.31
CA SER A 16 0.90 -5.53 3.29
C SER A 16 1.22 -4.04 3.44
N VAL A 17 2.09 -3.64 4.38
CA VAL A 17 2.34 -2.22 4.69
C VAL A 17 3.65 -1.72 4.04
N MET A 18 3.84 -1.96 2.74
CA MET A 18 5.01 -1.42 2.01
C MET A 18 4.77 -0.07 1.32
N ALA A 19 3.59 0.54 1.46
CA ALA A 19 3.23 1.73 0.70
C ALA A 19 2.88 2.97 1.56
N LEU A 20 3.42 3.01 2.78
CA LEU A 20 3.51 4.22 3.60
C LEU A 20 4.95 4.70 3.80
N THR A 21 5.90 4.17 3.02
CA THR A 21 7.28 4.66 3.03
C THR A 21 7.33 6.04 2.35
N ASP A 22 7.54 7.08 3.15
CA ASP A 22 7.77 8.44 2.65
C ASP A 22 9.07 8.45 1.82
N ILE A 23 8.96 8.49 0.49
CA ILE A 23 10.13 8.75 -0.36
C ILE A 23 10.52 10.23 -0.16
N PRO A 24 11.75 10.53 0.31
CA PRO A 24 12.22 11.90 0.43
C PRO A 24 12.24 12.56 -0.96
N GLY A 25 11.39 13.57 -1.14
CA GLY A 25 11.07 14.20 -2.43
C GLY A 25 9.57 14.13 -2.75
N CYS A 26 8.92 13.00 -2.49
CA CYS A 26 7.48 12.86 -2.72
C CYS A 26 6.65 13.55 -1.65
N LYS A 27 7.13 13.53 -0.41
CA LYS A 27 6.50 14.24 0.70
C LYS A 27 6.51 15.77 0.51
N GLU A 28 7.54 16.30 -0.13
CA GLU A 28 7.66 17.75 -0.40
C GLU A 28 6.89 18.15 -1.65
N ALA A 29 6.85 17.28 -2.68
CA ALA A 29 6.15 17.54 -3.93
C ALA A 29 4.64 17.32 -3.87
N CYS A 30 4.15 16.45 -2.97
CA CYS A 30 2.75 16.08 -2.89
C CYS A 30 2.05 16.64 -1.65
N PRO A 31 0.75 16.97 -1.78
CA PRO A 31 -0.02 17.43 -0.64
C PRO A 31 -0.20 16.30 0.38
N GLN A 32 -0.20 16.70 1.65
CA GLN A 32 -0.25 15.78 2.78
C GLN A 32 -1.69 15.38 3.17
N ASN A 33 -2.68 15.69 2.33
CA ASN A 33 -4.03 15.20 2.51
C ASN A 33 -4.11 13.71 2.13
N VAL A 34 -4.80 12.93 2.96
CA VAL A 34 -4.99 11.50 2.72
C VAL A 34 -6.24 11.30 1.88
N ALA A 35 -6.06 10.77 0.68
CA ALA A 35 -7.13 10.40 -0.24
C ALA A 35 -6.71 9.08 -0.90
N VAL A 36 -6.78 7.99 -0.12
CA VAL A 36 -6.08 6.74 -0.46
C VAL A 36 -6.55 6.21 -1.82
N VAL A 37 -5.59 5.83 -2.66
CA VAL A 37 -5.83 5.27 -4.00
C VAL A 37 -5.04 3.97 -4.15
N CYS A 38 -5.40 3.17 -5.14
CA CYS A 38 -4.62 1.99 -5.51
C CYS A 38 -3.74 2.32 -6.72
N GLY A 39 -2.50 1.84 -6.66
CA GLY A 39 -1.54 1.92 -7.75
C GLY A 39 -0.90 0.55 -7.99
N ARG A 40 -0.57 0.27 -9.24
CA ARG A 40 0.14 -0.94 -9.66
C ARG A 40 1.61 -0.62 -9.90
N VAL A 41 2.50 -1.41 -9.31
CA VAL A 41 3.95 -1.38 -9.54
C VAL A 41 4.37 -2.81 -9.93
N GLY A 42 4.74 -2.99 -11.20
CA GLY A 42 4.89 -4.33 -11.78
C GLY A 42 3.56 -5.10 -11.70
N ASP A 43 3.60 -6.33 -11.18
CA ASP A 43 2.40 -7.18 -11.03
C ASP A 43 1.65 -6.98 -9.71
N LYS A 44 2.15 -6.11 -8.83
CA LYS A 44 1.61 -5.92 -7.49
C LYS A 44 0.79 -4.63 -7.38
N VAL A 45 -0.32 -4.70 -6.64
CA VAL A 45 -1.17 -3.55 -6.33
C VAL A 45 -0.91 -3.11 -4.89
N TYR A 46 -0.69 -1.82 -4.71
CA TYR A 46 -0.44 -1.19 -3.41
C TYR A 46 -1.40 -0.02 -3.18
N ALA A 47 -1.62 0.31 -1.90
CA ALA A 47 -2.37 1.49 -1.50
C ALA A 47 -1.41 2.69 -1.36
N PHE A 48 -1.71 3.80 -2.01
CA PHE A 48 -0.92 5.04 -1.93
C PHE A 48 -1.74 6.12 -1.25
N ARG A 49 -1.04 7.01 -0.52
CA ARG A 49 -1.64 8.09 0.28
C ARG A 49 -2.65 8.94 -0.50
N ASN A 50 -2.29 9.28 -1.74
CA ASN A 50 -3.18 9.91 -2.71
C ASN A 50 -2.60 9.78 -4.13
N ARG A 51 -3.34 10.27 -5.14
CA ARG A 51 -2.97 10.14 -6.56
C ARG A 51 -1.65 10.84 -6.92
N CYS A 52 -1.26 11.90 -6.21
CA CYS A 52 0.02 12.58 -6.45
C CYS A 52 1.22 11.67 -6.16
N TYR A 53 1.09 10.72 -5.23
CA TYR A 53 2.16 9.78 -4.89
C TYR A 53 2.37 8.69 -5.94
N LEU A 54 1.52 8.53 -6.96
CA LEU A 54 1.69 7.44 -7.94
C LEU A 54 2.96 7.59 -8.82
N PRO A 55 3.21 8.74 -9.47
CA PRO A 55 4.39 8.91 -10.33
C PRO A 55 5.71 8.74 -9.58
N CYS A 56 5.72 9.13 -8.31
CA CYS A 56 6.83 8.96 -7.37
C CYS A 56 7.33 7.52 -7.21
N PHE A 57 6.44 6.54 -7.41
CA PHE A 57 6.75 5.12 -7.31
C PHE A 57 6.67 4.43 -8.68
N HIS A 58 6.61 5.21 -9.77
CA HIS A 58 6.32 4.72 -11.12
C HIS A 58 5.06 3.82 -11.16
N ALA A 59 4.06 4.17 -10.35
CA ALA A 59 2.84 3.41 -10.22
C ALA A 59 1.76 3.88 -11.20
N THR A 60 0.99 2.93 -11.74
CA THR A 60 -0.17 3.22 -12.58
C THR A 60 -1.44 3.16 -11.73
N PHE A 61 -2.31 4.16 -11.84
CA PHE A 61 -3.57 4.19 -11.09
C PHE A 61 -4.46 2.97 -11.39
N VAL A 62 -5.08 2.42 -10.34
CA VAL A 62 -6.04 1.31 -10.42
C VAL A 62 -7.33 1.73 -9.70
N ALA A 63 -8.47 1.59 -10.37
CA ALA A 63 -9.77 2.05 -9.88
C ALA A 63 -10.41 1.16 -8.78
N ASN A 64 -9.72 0.12 -8.31
CA ASN A 64 -10.29 -0.87 -7.39
C ASN A 64 -10.02 -0.51 -5.92
N TRP A 65 -11.01 0.07 -5.23
CA TRP A 65 -11.00 0.26 -3.78
C TRP A 65 -11.95 -0.72 -3.07
N PRO A 66 -11.55 -1.38 -1.96
CA PRO A 66 -10.20 -1.44 -1.39
C PRO A 66 -9.23 -2.17 -2.34
N CYS A 67 -7.91 -1.88 -2.23
CA CYS A 67 -6.90 -2.48 -3.10
C CYS A 67 -6.92 -4.01 -2.98
N LYS A 68 -7.59 -4.68 -3.93
CA LYS A 68 -7.57 -6.14 -4.02
C LYS A 68 -6.17 -6.55 -4.47
N VAL A 69 -5.35 -7.02 -3.53
CA VAL A 69 -4.12 -7.73 -3.82
C VAL A 69 -4.53 -9.05 -4.46
N SER A 70 -4.18 -9.26 -5.73
CA SER A 70 -4.24 -10.60 -6.33
C SER A 70 -3.21 -11.46 -5.61
N GLU A 71 -3.68 -12.55 -4.99
CA GLU A 71 -2.86 -13.57 -4.33
C GLU A 71 -1.86 -14.22 -5.29
#